data_AF-A0A0U1SCD9-F1
#
_entry.id   AF-A0A0U1SCD9-F1
#
_cell.length_a   1.000
_cell.length_b   1.000
_cell.length_c   1.000
_cell.angle_alpha   90.00
_cell.angle_beta   90.00
_cell.angle_gamma   90.00
#
_symmetry.space_group_name_H-M   'P 1'
#
loop_
_entity.id
_entity.type
_entity.pdbx_description
1 polymer ?
#
loop_
_entity_poly.entity_id
_entity_poly.type
_entity_poly.pdbx_seq_one_letter_code
_entity_poly.pdbx_strand_id
1 'polypeptide(L)'
;MKTLLLIALAVLFIEEVRSKDGYLMETTGRDKGCKIWCVINNESCNTSCTMLKGKKGYCYFWKLACYCEGLPENVQVWTYEKNTCKAK
;
A
#
# COMPACT_ATOMS: atom_id res chain seq x y z
N MET A 1 3.92 8.60 -39.82
CA MET A 1 4.50 9.41 -38.72
C MET A 1 3.48 9.71 -37.61
N LYS A 2 2.23 10.05 -37.95
CA LYS A 2 1.17 10.38 -36.98
C LYS A 2 0.78 9.23 -36.03
N THR A 3 0.74 7.99 -36.54
CA THR A 3 0.45 6.78 -35.76
C THR A 3 1.59 6.39 -34.80
N LEU A 4 2.84 6.55 -35.23
CA LEU A 4 4.02 6.32 -34.39
C LEU A 4 4.10 7.32 -33.23
N LEU A 5 3.71 8.58 -33.46
CA LEU A 5 3.59 9.60 -32.41
C LEU A 5 2.51 9.25 -31.38
N LEU A 6 1.35 8.74 -31.81
CA LEU A 6 0.27 8.32 -30.90
C LEU A 6 0.67 7.10 -30.06
N ILE A 7 1.39 6.14 -30.64
CA ILE A 7 1.90 4.97 -29.92
C ILE A 7 2.98 5.40 -28.93
N ALA A 8 3.90 6.30 -29.30
CA ALA A 8 4.92 6.82 -28.41
C ALA A 8 4.30 7.56 -27.20
N LEU A 9 3.26 8.37 -27.42
CA LEU A 9 2.50 8.99 -26.32
C LEU A 9 1.81 7.95 -25.44
N ALA A 10 1.18 6.92 -26.01
CA ALA A 10 0.53 5.84 -25.25
C ALA A 10 1.52 5.06 -24.37
N VAL A 11 2.75 4.83 -24.85
CA VAL A 11 3.82 4.16 -24.08
C VAL A 11 4.34 5.05 -22.95
N LEU A 12 4.35 6.38 -23.10
CA LEU A 12 4.67 7.32 -22.02
C LEU A 12 3.61 7.33 -20.90
N PHE A 13 2.36 6.95 -21.19
CA PHE A 13 1.31 6.71 -20.19
C PHE A 13 1.37 5.32 -19.56
N ILE A 14 2.24 4.43 -20.07
CA ILE A 14 2.72 3.28 -19.32
C ILE A 14 3.83 3.79 -18.40
N GLU A 15 3.53 4.83 -17.62
CA GLU A 15 4.20 5.01 -16.35
C GLU A 15 3.97 3.70 -15.63
N GLU A 16 5.05 2.95 -15.47
CA GLU A 16 5.06 1.67 -14.81
C GLU A 16 4.11 1.77 -13.62
N VAL A 17 3.03 0.98 -13.62
CA VAL A 17 2.27 0.68 -12.40
C VAL A 17 3.22 -0.14 -11.55
N ARG A 18 4.27 0.53 -11.05
CA ARG A 18 5.09 0.06 -9.96
C ARG A 18 4.11 0.02 -8.81
N SER A 19 3.72 -1.20 -8.51
CA SER A 19 2.86 -1.50 -7.40
C SER A 19 3.75 -2.22 -6.40
N LYS A 20 3.73 -1.74 -5.17
CA LYS A 20 4.49 -2.36 -4.09
C LYS A 20 3.57 -3.04 -3.11
N ASP A 21 4.14 -3.97 -2.36
CA ASP A 21 3.44 -4.66 -1.31
C ASP A 21 4.01 -4.21 0.05
N GLY A 22 3.20 -4.28 1.09
CA GLY A 22 3.69 -3.97 2.42
C GLY A 22 2.64 -3.96 3.51
N TYR A 23 3.12 -3.83 4.74
CA TYR A 23 2.26 -3.65 5.90
C TYR A 23 1.64 -2.26 5.90
N LEU A 24 0.33 -2.19 6.07
CA LEU A 24 -0.37 -0.93 6.24
C LEU A 24 0.02 -0.28 7.56
N MET A 25 0.04 1.05 7.58
CA MET A 25 0.51 1.85 8.71
C MET A 25 -0.51 2.93 9.04
N GLU A 26 -0.72 3.17 10.33
CA GLU A 26 -1.49 4.31 10.80
C GLU A 26 -0.75 5.61 10.45
N THR A 27 -1.44 6.52 9.77
CA THR A 27 -0.87 7.80 9.31
C THR A 27 -1.21 8.97 10.23
N THR A 28 -2.15 8.77 11.16
CA THR A 28 -2.67 9.81 12.06
C THR A 28 -2.86 9.27 13.48
N GLY A 29 -3.16 10.16 14.44
CA GLY A 29 -3.45 9.77 15.82
C GLY A 29 -2.24 9.33 16.62
N ARG A 30 -2.51 8.69 17.79
CA ARG A 30 -1.49 8.25 18.75
C ARG A 30 -0.66 7.06 18.26
N ASP A 31 -1.22 6.27 17.35
CA ASP A 31 -0.57 5.09 16.78
C ASP A 31 0.09 5.39 15.43
N LYS A 32 0.23 6.67 15.05
CA LYS A 32 0.93 7.08 13.84
C LYS A 32 2.30 6.41 13.76
N GLY A 33 2.60 5.81 12.61
CA GLY A 33 3.84 5.06 12.37
C GLY A 33 3.78 3.58 12.74
N CYS A 34 2.71 3.12 13.41
CA CYS A 34 2.50 1.72 13.76
C CYS A 34 1.77 0.95 12.65
N LYS A 35 2.00 -0.36 12.58
CA LYS A 35 1.22 -1.24 11.69
C LYS A 35 -0.25 -1.21 12.07
N ILE A 36 -1.14 -1.21 11.08
CA ILE A 36 -2.57 -1.41 11.29
C ILE A 36 -2.78 -2.84 11.77
N TRP A 37 -3.43 -2.99 12.93
CA TRP A 37 -3.74 -4.28 13.51
C TRP A 37 -4.83 -5.00 12.71
N CYS A 38 -4.69 -6.30 12.55
CA CYS A 38 -5.80 -7.13 12.09
C CYS A 38 -6.72 -7.42 13.29
N VAL A 39 -7.78 -6.62 13.43
CA VAL A 39 -8.66 -6.66 14.61
C VAL A 39 -9.74 -7.75 14.51
N ILE A 40 -10.24 -8.02 13.30
CA ILE A 40 -11.46 -8.84 13.11
C ILE A 40 -11.23 -9.96 12.09
N ASN A 41 -10.89 -9.60 10.85
CA ASN A 41 -10.79 -10.54 9.74
C ASN A 41 -9.98 -9.94 8.58
N ASN A 42 -9.75 -10.76 7.55
CA ASN A 42 -9.08 -10.31 6.32
C ASN A 42 -9.85 -9.20 5.59
N GLU A 43 -11.17 -9.15 5.72
CA GLU A 43 -12.03 -8.20 5.01
C GLU A 43 -11.75 -6.76 5.44
N SER A 44 -11.54 -6.51 6.74
CA SER A 44 -11.16 -5.19 7.24
C SER A 44 -9.81 -4.71 6.66
N CYS A 45 -8.81 -5.60 6.60
CA CYS A 45 -7.53 -5.30 5.96
C CYS A 45 -7.71 -5.10 4.45
N ASN A 46 -8.59 -5.87 3.81
CA ASN A 46 -8.89 -5.74 2.38
C ASN A 46 -9.52 -4.39 2.06
N THR A 47 -10.53 -3.97 2.81
CA THR A 47 -11.16 -2.65 2.66
C THR A 47 -10.14 -1.53 2.85
N SER A 48 -9.28 -1.63 3.87
CA SER A 48 -8.21 -0.64 4.10
C SER A 48 -7.22 -0.58 2.94
N CYS A 49 -6.85 -1.74 2.40
CA CYS A 49 -5.95 -1.85 1.25
C CYS A 49 -6.57 -1.26 -0.03
N THR A 50 -7.83 -1.60 -0.34
CA THR A 50 -8.50 -1.14 -1.56
C THR A 50 -8.87 0.34 -1.50
N MET A 51 -9.15 0.90 -0.31
CA MET A 51 -9.28 2.35 -0.11
C MET A 51 -8.01 3.10 -0.51
N LEU A 52 -6.85 2.48 -0.34
CA LEU A 52 -5.55 3.00 -0.77
C LEU A 52 -5.18 2.63 -2.22
N LYS A 53 -6.16 2.15 -3.00
CA LYS A 53 -6.01 1.67 -4.38
C LYS A 53 -5.09 0.44 -4.51
N GLY A 54 -4.89 -0.30 -3.42
CA GLY A 54 -4.25 -1.61 -3.45
C GLY A 54 -5.16 -2.69 -4.05
N LYS A 55 -4.58 -3.82 -4.42
CA LYS A 55 -5.29 -4.95 -5.07
C LYS A 55 -5.95 -5.88 -4.05
N LYS A 56 -5.26 -6.20 -2.96
CA LYS A 56 -5.73 -7.20 -1.99
C LYS A 56 -5.09 -6.97 -0.62
N GLY A 57 -5.92 -6.88 0.41
CA GLY A 57 -5.48 -6.80 1.80
C GLY A 57 -5.87 -8.03 2.61
N TYR A 58 -5.03 -8.40 3.57
CA TYR A 58 -5.27 -9.54 4.45
C TYR A 58 -4.46 -9.44 5.73
N CYS A 59 -4.80 -10.29 6.70
CA CYS A 59 -4.08 -10.39 7.96
C CYS A 59 -2.85 -11.28 7.77
N TYR A 60 -1.67 -10.67 7.82
CA TYR A 60 -0.38 -11.33 7.67
C TYR A 60 0.33 -11.45 9.02
N PHE A 61 1.25 -12.41 9.12
CA PHE A 61 2.03 -12.75 10.32
C PHE A 61 1.19 -13.00 11.59
N TRP A 62 0.90 -14.27 11.90
CA TRP A 62 0.06 -14.68 13.05
C TRP A 62 -1.31 -13.98 13.10
N LYS A 63 -1.78 -13.44 11.96
CA LYS A 63 -2.99 -12.63 11.82
C LYS A 63 -3.00 -11.36 12.68
N LEU A 64 -1.84 -10.77 12.93
CA LEU A 64 -1.72 -9.60 13.82
C LEU A 64 -1.72 -8.25 13.08
N ALA A 65 -1.27 -8.21 11.83
CA ALA A 65 -1.15 -6.95 11.08
C ALA A 65 -1.72 -7.05 9.67
N CYS A 66 -2.25 -5.94 9.16
CA CYS A 66 -2.73 -5.85 7.79
C CYS A 66 -1.56 -5.74 6.81
N TYR A 67 -1.51 -6.64 5.84
CA TYR A 67 -0.64 -6.58 4.67
C TYR A 67 -1.48 -6.30 3.43
N CYS A 68 -0.93 -5.53 2.50
CA CYS A 68 -1.60 -5.09 1.30
C CYS A 68 -0.70 -5.27 0.09
N GLU A 69 -1.25 -5.89 -0.94
CA GLU A 69 -0.60 -6.16 -2.21
C GLU A 69 -1.03 -5.14 -3.26
N GLY A 70 -0.11 -4.73 -4.10
CA GLY A 70 -0.36 -3.88 -5.27
C GLY A 70 -0.71 -2.44 -4.93
N LEU A 71 -0.12 -1.86 -3.88
CA LEU A 71 -0.28 -0.45 -3.54
C LEU A 71 0.46 0.46 -4.53
N PRO A 72 -0.07 1.66 -4.80
CA PRO A 72 0.69 2.71 -5.50
C PRO A 72 2.00 3.06 -4.77
N GLU A 73 3.08 3.34 -5.51
CA GLU A 73 4.40 3.68 -4.93
C GLU A 73 4.38 4.84 -3.94
N ASN A 74 3.47 5.80 -4.12
CA ASN A 74 3.35 6.97 -3.25
C ASN A 74 2.73 6.66 -1.87
N VAL A 75 2.10 5.50 -1.69
CA VAL A 75 1.53 5.08 -0.40
C VAL A 75 2.66 4.63 0.52
N GLN A 76 2.73 5.18 1.73
CA GLN A 76 3.72 4.72 2.70
C GLN A 76 3.31 3.36 3.28
N VAL A 77 4.27 2.43 3.33
CA VAL A 77 4.14 1.14 4.00
C VAL A 77 5.13 1.07 5.14
N TRP A 78 4.81 0.28 6.17
CA TRP A 78 5.69 0.12 7.30
C TRP A 78 6.96 -0.64 6.88
N THR A 79 8.12 -0.14 7.31
CA THR A 79 9.45 -0.74 7.11
C THR A 79 10.21 -0.67 8.43
N TYR A 80 11.17 -1.57 8.64
CA TYR A 80 11.94 -1.59 9.90
C TYR A 80 12.82 -0.34 10.02
N GLU A 81 13.40 0.10 8.91
CA GLU A 81 14.35 1.22 8.82
C GLU A 81 13.68 2.58 9.06
N LYS A 82 12.40 2.72 8.71
CA LYS A 82 11.63 3.97 8.86
C LYS A 82 10.57 3.88 9.96
N ASN A 83 10.67 2.89 10.84
CA ASN A 83 9.68 2.68 11.89
C ASN A 83 9.66 3.85 12.88
N THR A 84 8.52 4.53 12.98
CA THR A 84 8.28 5.62 13.92
C THR A 84 7.20 5.28 14.95
N CYS A 85 6.73 4.03 14.97
CA CYS A 85 5.74 3.57 15.93
C CYS A 85 6.24 3.78 17.35
N LYS A 86 5.57 4.67 18.09
CA LYS A 86 5.95 5.07 19.46
C LYS A 86 7.38 5.61 19.58
N ALA A 87 7.97 6.10 18.49
CA ALA A 87 9.17 6.92 18.57
C ALA A 87 8.81 8.16 19.42
N LYS A 88 9.44 8.27 20.59
CA LYS A 88 9.32 9.45 21.46
C LYS A 88 10.16 10.60 20.91
#